data_AF-A0A182X433-F1
#
_entry.id   AF-A0A182X433-F1
#
_cell.length_a   1.000
_cell.length_b   1.000
_cell.length_c   1.000
_cell.angle_alpha   90.00
_cell.angle_beta   90.00
_cell.angle_gamma   90.00
#
_symmetry.space_group_name_H-M   'P 1'
#
loop_
_entity.id
_entity.type
_entity.pdbx_description
1 polymer ?
#
loop_
_entity_poly.entity_id
_entity_poly.type
_entity_poly.pdbx_seq_one_letter_code
_entity_poly.pdbx_strand_id
1 'polypeptide(L)'
;MAAKGFLGKVLLEKILRCLGVRKVFLAVRIKDGRKPAERLQELLKDALFDRLRQDATVEQLLERVEPVEISLEAGDGTGLGMDEATETRLLQQTDVIFNVLASVKFNESIKNAVDTNVGGTRRVLQLARRMQRLKAVVHVSTLYSNCDRTHIRERVYDDTLLRPEAVLNLSKLLSANEMDGLQHCLLGSLPNTYTYSKKCAESLIQQHFSDLPVGIFRPPIVLSTYREPIAGWTDNLNGPAGLCLWTVKGYVRVIHGNGRKKANLVPVDYCVNALLVAGFDVADRSMARGAAPDSRTGWETVQPVPVYNYLYERPNLTWGRYMGTVSMGFDGWIKRLCW
;
A
#
# COMPACT_ATOMS: atom_id res chain seq x y z
N MET A 1 -6.80 4.12 6.86
CA MET A 1 -6.58 3.45 5.54
C MET A 1 -6.74 4.47 4.42
N ALA A 2 -6.08 4.32 3.26
CA ALA A 2 -6.19 5.28 2.13
C ALA A 2 -7.35 4.96 1.17
N ALA A 3 -8.17 5.96 0.82
CA ALA A 3 -9.40 5.78 0.01
C ALA A 3 -9.21 5.51 -1.50
N LYS A 4 -8.27 6.21 -2.16
CA LYS A 4 -8.24 6.31 -3.65
C LYS A 4 -7.48 5.18 -4.35
N GLY A 5 -6.73 4.33 -3.63
CA GLY A 5 -5.91 3.28 -4.24
C GLY A 5 -6.70 1.98 -4.45
N PHE A 6 -6.50 1.32 -5.59
CA PHE A 6 -7.08 0.01 -5.94
C PHE A 6 -7.14 -0.98 -4.78
N LEU A 7 -5.98 -1.25 -4.14
CA LEU A 7 -5.90 -2.15 -2.99
C LEU A 7 -6.69 -1.63 -1.77
N GLY A 8 -6.71 -0.31 -1.55
CA GLY A 8 -7.43 0.32 -0.44
C GLY A 8 -8.96 0.24 -0.59
N LYS A 9 -9.47 0.32 -1.83
CA LYS A 9 -10.91 0.14 -2.09
C LYS A 9 -11.36 -1.29 -1.79
N VAL A 10 -10.63 -2.29 -2.28
CA VAL A 10 -10.95 -3.71 -2.03
C VAL A 10 -10.79 -4.04 -0.55
N LEU A 11 -9.80 -3.47 0.13
CA LEU A 11 -9.65 -3.59 1.58
C LEU A 11 -10.84 -2.99 2.33
N LEU A 12 -11.30 -1.79 1.96
CA LEU A 12 -12.50 -1.18 2.55
C LEU A 12 -13.73 -2.06 2.39
N GLU A 13 -13.99 -2.54 1.16
CA GLU A 13 -15.10 -3.42 0.86
C GLU A 13 -15.06 -4.68 1.72
N LYS A 14 -13.90 -5.34 1.77
CA LYS A 14 -13.72 -6.58 2.54
C LYS A 14 -13.94 -6.34 4.03
N ILE A 15 -13.41 -5.25 4.58
CA ILE A 15 -13.60 -4.87 5.99
C ILE A 15 -15.09 -4.65 6.27
N LEU A 16 -15.79 -3.85 5.46
CA LEU A 16 -17.20 -3.55 5.70
C LEU A 16 -18.10 -4.78 5.57
N ARG A 17 -17.78 -5.67 4.63
CA ARG A 17 -18.58 -6.86 4.32
C ARG A 17 -18.34 -8.00 5.30
N CYS A 18 -17.08 -8.23 5.66
CA CYS A 18 -16.70 -9.44 6.39
C CYS A 18 -16.36 -9.16 7.86
N LEU A 19 -16.06 -7.92 8.23
CA LEU A 19 -15.70 -7.56 9.59
C LEU A 19 -16.81 -6.71 10.21
N GLY A 20 -17.25 -7.11 11.41
CA GLY A 20 -18.19 -6.37 12.25
C GLY A 20 -17.56 -5.14 12.92
N VAL A 21 -16.80 -4.34 12.15
CA VAL A 21 -16.13 -3.15 12.67
C VAL A 21 -17.14 -2.05 13.00
N ARG A 22 -16.93 -1.40 14.15
CA ARG A 22 -17.73 -0.26 14.62
C ARG A 22 -17.59 0.95 13.69
N LYS A 23 -16.36 1.28 13.29
CA LYS A 23 -16.05 2.46 12.48
C LYS A 23 -14.78 2.22 11.67
N VAL A 24 -14.74 2.76 10.44
CA VAL A 24 -13.54 2.83 9.61
C VAL A 24 -13.19 4.29 9.36
N PHE A 25 -12.00 4.72 9.81
CA PHE A 25 -11.45 6.03 9.44
C PHE A 25 -10.71 5.92 8.11
N LEU A 26 -11.26 6.58 7.10
CA LEU A 26 -10.76 6.55 5.74
C LEU A 26 -10.01 7.84 5.43
N ALA A 27 -8.69 7.76 5.36
CA ALA A 27 -7.83 8.88 5.02
C ALA A 27 -7.99 9.27 3.54
N VAL A 28 -8.35 10.53 3.32
CA VAL A 28 -8.60 11.14 2.02
C VAL A 28 -7.62 12.29 1.83
N ARG A 29 -6.77 12.24 0.80
CA ARG A 29 -5.83 13.32 0.51
C ARG A 29 -6.53 14.57 0.00
N ILE A 30 -6.09 15.74 0.47
CA ILE A 30 -6.44 17.06 -0.07
C ILE A 30 -5.93 17.13 -1.51
N LYS A 31 -6.82 16.92 -2.46
CA LYS A 31 -6.56 17.16 -3.88
C LYS A 31 -7.91 17.33 -4.56
N ASP A 32 -7.98 18.29 -5.47
CA ASP A 32 -9.11 18.52 -6.39
C ASP A 32 -10.30 19.33 -5.81
N GLY A 33 -10.15 20.05 -4.69
CA GLY A 33 -11.16 21.02 -4.19
C GLY A 33 -12.51 20.45 -3.73
N ARG A 34 -12.72 19.13 -3.83
CA ARG A 34 -13.94 18.43 -3.39
C ARG A 34 -13.89 18.06 -1.92
N LYS A 35 -15.03 18.09 -1.24
CA LYS A 35 -15.13 17.73 0.18
C LYS A 35 -14.88 16.23 0.40
N PRO A 36 -14.25 15.80 1.51
CA PRO A 36 -14.02 14.38 1.80
C PRO A 36 -15.30 13.53 1.82
N ALA A 37 -16.41 14.09 2.32
CA ALA A 37 -17.71 13.42 2.36
C ALA A 37 -18.27 13.08 0.98
N GLU A 38 -18.20 14.02 0.03
CA GLU A 38 -18.63 13.81 -1.36
C GLU A 38 -17.81 12.70 -2.02
N ARG A 39 -16.49 12.70 -1.80
CA ARG A 39 -15.59 11.68 -2.32
C ARG A 39 -15.86 10.29 -1.76
N LEU A 40 -16.23 10.20 -0.48
CA LEU A 40 -16.64 8.94 0.13
C LEU A 40 -17.97 8.46 -0.47
N GLN A 41 -18.94 9.35 -0.64
CA GLN A 41 -20.23 8.99 -1.23
C GLN A 41 -20.08 8.51 -2.68
N GLU A 42 -19.24 9.16 -3.49
CA GLU A 42 -18.90 8.70 -4.84
C GLU A 42 -18.19 7.33 -4.82
N LEU A 43 -17.24 7.13 -3.91
CA LEU A 43 -16.55 5.86 -3.74
C LEU A 43 -17.54 4.72 -3.44
N LEU A 44 -18.48 4.96 -2.52
CA LEU A 44 -19.49 3.99 -2.11
C LEU A 44 -20.58 3.77 -3.16
N LYS A 45 -20.55 4.46 -4.32
CA LYS A 45 -21.39 4.17 -5.49
C LYS A 45 -20.69 3.30 -6.54
N ASP A 46 -19.38 3.08 -6.42
CA ASP A 46 -18.60 2.21 -7.31
C ASP A 46 -19.18 0.78 -7.30
N ALA A 47 -19.16 0.11 -8.46
CA ALA A 47 -19.66 -1.26 -8.62
C ALA A 47 -19.02 -2.24 -7.62
N LEU A 48 -17.77 -1.99 -7.20
CA LEU A 48 -17.09 -2.77 -6.17
C LEU A 48 -17.96 -2.99 -4.90
N PHE A 49 -18.72 -1.97 -4.51
CA PHE A 49 -19.55 -2.00 -3.30
C PHE A 49 -21.00 -2.45 -3.59
N ASP A 50 -21.35 -2.92 -4.80
CA ASP A 50 -22.70 -3.42 -5.13
C ASP A 50 -23.15 -4.51 -4.17
N ARG A 51 -22.25 -5.44 -3.84
CA ARG A 51 -22.54 -6.54 -2.91
C ARG A 51 -22.90 -6.03 -1.52
N LEU A 52 -22.24 -4.97 -1.04
CA LEU A 52 -22.57 -4.33 0.23
C LEU A 52 -23.93 -3.61 0.16
N ARG A 53 -24.24 -3.02 -0.99
CA ARG A 53 -25.51 -2.31 -1.22
C ARG A 53 -26.73 -3.22 -1.34
N GLN A 54 -26.53 -4.54 -1.41
CA GLN A 54 -27.63 -5.51 -1.31
C GLN A 54 -28.14 -5.66 0.13
N ASP A 55 -27.26 -5.47 1.12
CA ASP A 55 -27.55 -5.70 2.54
C ASP A 55 -27.69 -4.39 3.34
N ALA A 56 -27.17 -3.26 2.84
CA ALA A 56 -27.20 -1.97 3.52
C ALA A 56 -27.33 -0.79 2.55
N THR A 57 -28.03 0.27 2.94
CA THR A 57 -28.08 1.50 2.13
C THR A 57 -26.75 2.27 2.20
N VAL A 58 -26.53 3.19 1.26
CA VAL A 58 -25.31 4.03 1.26
C VAL A 58 -25.24 4.86 2.56
N GLU A 59 -26.37 5.30 3.09
CA GLU A 59 -26.47 6.06 4.33
C GLU A 59 -25.99 5.22 5.53
N GLN A 60 -26.41 3.96 5.62
CA GLN A 60 -25.93 3.02 6.65
C GLN A 60 -24.43 2.74 6.52
N LEU A 61 -23.90 2.67 5.30
CA LEU A 61 -22.46 2.52 5.07
C LEU A 61 -21.67 3.77 5.46
N LEU A 62 -22.22 4.97 5.21
CA LEU A 62 -21.65 6.25 5.63
C LEU A 62 -21.58 6.40 7.15
N GLU A 63 -22.52 5.82 7.90
CA GLU A 63 -22.43 5.76 9.36
C GLU A 63 -21.24 4.95 9.85
N ARG A 64 -20.84 3.91 9.09
CA ARG A 64 -19.70 3.03 9.41
C ARG A 64 -18.35 3.57 8.92
N VAL A 65 -18.33 4.53 7.99
CA VAL A 65 -17.09 5.06 7.40
C VAL A 65 -16.99 6.57 7.58
N GLU A 66 -15.95 7.04 8.25
CA GLU A 66 -15.66 8.47 8.40
C GLU A 66 -14.51 8.87 7.48
N PRO A 67 -14.71 9.79 6.53
CA PRO A 67 -13.64 10.31 5.72
C PRO A 67 -12.85 11.33 6.55
N VAL A 68 -11.55 11.08 6.70
CA VAL A 68 -10.61 11.97 7.39
C VAL A 68 -9.73 12.65 6.35
N GLU A 69 -9.79 13.96 6.30
CA GLU A 69 -8.92 14.75 5.44
C GLU A 69 -7.48 14.69 5.94
N ILE A 70 -6.53 14.39 5.03
CA ILE A 70 -5.11 14.38 5.35
C ILE A 70 -4.27 15.11 4.30
N SER A 71 -3.27 15.85 4.76
CA SER A 71 -2.16 16.33 3.96
C SER A 71 -0.93 15.47 4.20
N LEU A 72 -0.35 14.97 3.11
CA LEU A 72 0.96 14.29 3.12
C LEU A 72 2.07 15.19 2.55
N GLU A 73 1.75 16.42 2.18
CA GLU A 73 2.75 17.39 1.75
C GLU A 73 3.43 18.00 2.97
N ALA A 74 4.63 18.53 2.82
CA ALA A 74 5.41 19.11 3.91
C ALA A 74 4.81 20.47 4.34
N GLY A 75 3.68 20.46 5.04
CA GLY A 75 3.28 21.55 5.93
C GLY A 75 4.10 21.53 7.22
N ASP A 76 4.05 22.65 7.97
CA ASP A 76 4.54 23.03 9.32
C ASP A 76 5.05 22.00 10.37
N GLY A 77 5.07 20.71 10.06
CA GLY A 77 6.00 19.74 10.63
C GLY A 77 5.41 18.88 11.73
N THR A 78 4.13 19.03 12.07
CA THR A 78 3.51 18.26 13.16
C THR A 78 2.13 17.72 12.77
N GLY A 79 2.12 16.63 12.00
CA GLY A 79 0.90 15.83 11.80
C GLY A 79 0.52 15.59 10.34
N LEU A 80 -0.73 15.19 10.16
CA LEU A 80 -1.32 14.89 8.85
C LEU A 80 -2.25 16.00 8.37
N GLY A 81 -2.17 17.22 8.94
CA GLY A 81 -2.99 18.37 8.53
C GLY A 81 -4.49 18.21 8.80
N MET A 82 -4.85 17.48 9.85
CA MET A 82 -6.25 17.34 10.30
C MET A 82 -6.54 18.26 11.48
N ASP A 83 -7.81 18.54 11.74
CA ASP A 83 -8.22 19.32 12.91
C ASP A 83 -8.04 18.52 14.22
N GLU A 84 -7.91 19.25 15.34
CA GLU A 84 -7.64 18.68 16.65
C GLU A 84 -8.75 17.72 17.15
N ALA A 85 -10.00 18.00 16.82
CA ALA A 85 -11.12 17.14 17.21
C ALA A 85 -11.05 15.81 16.47
N THR A 86 -10.77 15.83 15.17
CA THR A 86 -10.55 14.63 14.36
C THR A 86 -9.31 13.85 14.82
N GLU A 87 -8.20 14.54 15.12
CA GLU A 87 -7.01 13.90 15.66
C GLU A 87 -7.31 13.18 16.98
N THR A 88 -7.99 13.87 17.91
CA THR A 88 -8.39 13.30 19.21
C THR A 88 -9.24 12.03 19.04
N ARG A 89 -10.23 12.05 18.12
CA ARG A 89 -11.03 10.86 17.81
C ARG A 89 -10.15 9.71 17.32
N LEU A 90 -9.23 9.96 16.39
CA LEU A 90 -8.33 8.91 15.89
C LEU A 90 -7.45 8.31 17.00
N LEU A 91 -6.89 9.16 17.87
CA LEU A 91 -6.03 8.73 18.96
C LEU A 91 -6.75 7.82 19.98
N GLN A 92 -8.03 8.09 20.23
CA GLN A 92 -8.84 7.36 21.21
C GLN A 92 -9.53 6.13 20.63
N GLN A 93 -9.84 6.12 19.32
CA GLN A 93 -10.76 5.15 18.73
C GLN A 93 -10.13 4.17 17.74
N THR A 94 -8.84 4.32 17.40
CA THR A 94 -8.18 3.46 16.41
C THR A 94 -7.47 2.28 17.08
N ASP A 95 -7.91 1.06 16.76
CA ASP A 95 -7.25 -0.17 17.20
C ASP A 95 -6.27 -0.72 16.15
N VAL A 96 -6.54 -0.54 14.85
CA VAL A 96 -5.72 -1.11 13.75
C VAL A 96 -5.52 -0.09 12.62
N ILE A 97 -4.29 0.02 12.13
CA ILE A 97 -3.94 0.87 10.98
C ILE A 97 -3.48 0.00 9.81
N PHE A 98 -4.18 0.09 8.69
CA PHE A 98 -3.64 -0.34 7.39
C PHE A 98 -3.09 0.88 6.64
N ASN A 99 -1.76 1.00 6.63
CA ASN A 99 -1.06 2.05 5.90
C ASN A 99 -0.80 1.61 4.45
N VAL A 100 -1.82 1.85 3.62
CA VAL A 100 -1.79 1.63 2.16
C VAL A 100 -1.49 2.95 1.42
N LEU A 101 -1.04 3.99 2.12
CA LEU A 101 -0.73 5.29 1.53
C LEU A 101 0.59 5.18 0.76
N ALA A 102 0.51 5.06 -0.56
CA ALA A 102 1.67 5.10 -1.43
C ALA A 102 1.35 5.80 -2.75
N SER A 103 2.26 6.64 -3.22
CA SER A 103 2.32 6.93 -4.65
C SER A 103 3.00 5.75 -5.34
N VAL A 104 2.32 5.15 -6.32
CA VAL A 104 2.83 4.02 -7.13
C VAL A 104 3.31 4.46 -8.51
N LYS A 105 3.56 5.77 -8.67
CA LYS A 105 4.02 6.34 -9.95
C LYS A 105 5.51 6.04 -10.12
N PHE A 106 5.85 5.24 -11.12
CA PHE A 106 7.25 4.87 -11.41
C PHE A 106 8.11 6.04 -11.93
N ASN A 107 7.49 7.07 -12.50
CA ASN A 107 8.15 8.24 -13.09
C ASN A 107 7.95 9.52 -12.26
N GLU A 108 7.72 9.38 -10.95
CA GLU A 108 7.63 10.54 -10.04
C GLU A 108 9.03 10.98 -9.63
N SER A 109 9.24 12.30 -9.49
CA SER A 109 10.50 12.87 -9.01
C SER A 109 10.88 12.26 -7.67
N ILE A 110 12.18 12.11 -7.44
CA ILE A 110 12.65 11.44 -6.22
C ILE A 110 12.21 12.18 -4.96
N LYS A 111 12.17 13.52 -5.03
CA LYS A 111 11.67 14.39 -3.94
C LYS A 111 10.23 14.03 -3.56
N ASN A 112 9.32 14.00 -4.53
CA ASN A 112 7.91 13.70 -4.28
C ASN A 112 7.72 12.26 -3.77
N ALA A 113 8.47 11.31 -4.31
CA ALA A 113 8.43 9.91 -3.88
C ALA A 113 8.90 9.76 -2.42
N VAL A 114 10.00 10.43 -2.04
CA VAL A 114 10.52 10.47 -0.67
C VAL A 114 9.54 11.15 0.28
N ASP A 115 9.08 12.35 -0.04
CA ASP A 115 8.16 13.11 0.82
C ASP A 115 6.85 12.36 1.08
N THR A 116 6.30 11.75 0.02
CA THR A 116 5.04 11.01 0.12
C THR A 116 5.22 9.66 0.81
N ASN A 117 6.13 8.81 0.32
CA ASN A 117 6.19 7.41 0.76
C ASN A 117 7.01 7.26 2.06
N VAL A 118 8.09 8.02 2.23
CA VAL A 118 8.93 7.97 3.44
C VAL A 118 8.39 8.97 4.47
N GLY A 119 8.24 10.24 4.09
CA GLY A 119 7.77 11.30 4.98
C GLY A 119 6.32 11.11 5.43
N GLY A 120 5.44 10.67 4.52
CA GLY A 120 4.06 10.31 4.85
C GLY A 120 3.98 9.13 5.81
N THR A 121 4.80 8.08 5.60
CA THR A 121 4.88 6.93 6.52
C THR A 121 5.36 7.38 7.91
N ARG A 122 6.38 8.24 7.99
CA ARG A 122 6.85 8.80 9.27
C ARG A 122 5.72 9.47 10.06
N ARG A 123 4.93 10.33 9.40
CA ARG A 123 3.83 11.07 10.03
C ARG A 123 2.70 10.16 10.50
N VAL A 124 2.34 9.16 9.70
CA VAL A 124 1.33 8.16 10.10
C VAL A 124 1.78 7.39 11.33
N LEU A 125 3.05 6.98 11.39
CA LEU A 125 3.58 6.23 12.52
C LEU A 125 3.81 7.09 13.77
N GLN A 126 4.15 8.37 13.60
CA GLN A 126 4.18 9.34 14.70
C GLN A 126 2.79 9.53 15.33
N LEU A 127 1.73 9.60 14.50
CA LEU A 127 0.35 9.60 15.00
C LEU A 127 0.01 8.28 15.69
N ALA A 128 0.37 7.14 15.08
CA ALA A 128 0.12 5.81 15.63
C ALA A 128 0.74 5.62 17.02
N ARG A 129 1.96 6.14 17.24
CA ARG A 129 2.63 6.08 18.55
C ARG A 129 1.83 6.73 19.68
N ARG A 130 0.97 7.70 19.36
CA ARG A 130 0.14 8.41 20.35
C ARG A 130 -1.23 7.75 20.56
N MET A 131 -1.56 6.71 19.81
CA MET A 131 -2.86 6.02 19.90
C MET A 131 -2.92 5.11 21.13
N GLN A 132 -3.98 5.26 21.93
CA GLN A 132 -4.09 4.60 23.23
C GLN A 132 -4.45 3.11 23.15
N ARG A 133 -5.02 2.68 22.01
CA ARG A 133 -5.60 1.34 21.83
C ARG A 133 -4.95 0.56 20.68
N LEU A 134 -3.82 1.05 20.18
CA LEU A 134 -3.21 0.51 18.97
C LEU A 134 -2.76 -0.95 19.19
N LYS A 135 -3.37 -1.85 18.42
CA LYS A 135 -3.06 -3.29 18.41
C LYS A 135 -2.16 -3.68 17.27
N ALA A 136 -2.33 -3.06 16.09
CA ALA A 136 -1.52 -3.37 14.92
C ALA A 136 -1.44 -2.22 13.91
N VAL A 137 -0.27 -2.11 13.27
CA VAL A 137 -0.03 -1.30 12.08
C VAL A 137 0.53 -2.20 11.00
N VAL A 138 -0.14 -2.26 9.85
CA VAL A 138 0.40 -2.96 8.67
C VAL A 138 0.78 -1.94 7.62
N HIS A 139 2.07 -1.81 7.36
CA HIS A 139 2.60 -0.98 6.28
C HIS A 139 2.69 -1.78 4.98
N VAL A 140 2.00 -1.33 3.94
CA VAL A 140 2.08 -1.94 2.62
C VAL A 140 3.28 -1.39 1.86
N SER A 141 4.30 -2.23 1.70
CA SER A 141 5.47 -1.98 0.86
C SER A 141 5.28 -2.65 -0.50
N THR A 142 6.32 -3.27 -1.06
CA THR A 142 6.28 -4.01 -2.32
C THR A 142 7.36 -5.10 -2.31
N LEU A 143 7.09 -6.24 -2.94
CA LEU A 143 8.07 -7.32 -3.10
C LEU A 143 9.33 -6.85 -3.85
N TYR A 144 9.21 -5.77 -4.61
CA TYR A 144 10.30 -5.19 -5.41
C TYR A 144 11.15 -4.15 -4.66
N SER A 145 10.92 -3.91 -3.37
CA SER A 145 11.71 -2.94 -2.58
C SER A 145 13.19 -3.34 -2.47
N ASN A 146 13.49 -4.61 -2.70
CA ASN A 146 14.83 -5.19 -2.65
C ASN A 146 15.17 -5.97 -3.94
N CYS A 147 14.64 -5.52 -5.09
CA CYS A 147 14.81 -6.20 -6.38
C CYS A 147 16.23 -6.12 -6.98
N ASP A 148 17.11 -5.36 -6.34
CA ASP A 148 18.57 -5.37 -6.55
C ASP A 148 19.24 -6.68 -6.08
N ARG A 149 18.50 -7.55 -5.39
CA ARG A 149 19.00 -8.80 -4.80
C ARG A 149 18.46 -10.04 -5.50
N THR A 150 19.27 -11.09 -5.51
CA THR A 150 18.88 -12.41 -6.02
C THR A 150 18.00 -13.20 -5.04
N HIS A 151 18.20 -13.00 -3.73
CA HIS A 151 17.44 -13.66 -2.68
C HIS A 151 16.97 -12.65 -1.62
N ILE A 152 15.65 -12.54 -1.47
CA ILE A 152 14.99 -11.58 -0.57
C ILE A 152 14.29 -12.36 0.54
N ARG A 153 14.78 -12.20 1.76
CA ARG A 153 14.19 -12.79 2.98
C ARG A 153 13.13 -11.87 3.56
N GLU A 154 12.32 -12.42 4.45
CA GLU A 154 11.36 -11.71 5.30
C GLU A 154 12.06 -10.95 6.44
N ARG A 155 12.87 -9.97 6.05
CA ARG A 155 13.54 -9.03 6.95
C ARG A 155 13.64 -7.66 6.31
N VAL A 156 13.81 -6.63 7.13
CA VAL A 156 14.18 -5.31 6.65
C VAL A 156 15.65 -5.31 6.25
N TYR A 157 15.96 -4.67 5.13
CA TYR A 157 17.32 -4.46 4.66
C TYR A 157 17.64 -2.98 4.78
N ASP A 158 18.59 -2.67 5.65
CA ASP A 158 18.92 -1.30 6.04
C ASP A 158 20.25 -0.82 5.46
N ASP A 159 20.47 -1.16 4.18
CA ASP A 159 21.72 -0.89 3.46
C ASP A 159 21.54 0.15 2.35
N THR A 160 20.64 1.11 2.57
CA THR A 160 20.56 2.27 1.69
C THR A 160 21.80 3.15 1.86
N LEU A 161 22.27 3.77 0.77
CA LEU A 161 23.47 4.62 0.79
C LEU A 161 23.39 5.71 1.87
N LEU A 162 22.21 6.34 1.98
CA LEU A 162 21.90 7.30 3.02
C LEU A 162 20.83 6.73 3.94
N ARG A 163 20.92 7.07 5.23
CA ARG A 163 19.87 6.78 6.21
C ARG A 163 18.58 7.54 5.85
N PRO A 164 17.39 6.99 6.13
CA PRO A 164 16.12 7.62 5.77
C PRO A 164 15.98 9.07 6.26
N GLU A 165 16.52 9.42 7.43
CA GLU A 165 16.48 10.77 7.98
C GLU A 165 17.29 11.75 7.13
N ALA A 166 18.46 11.32 6.67
CA ALA A 166 19.31 12.13 5.80
C ALA A 166 18.60 12.39 4.47
N VAL A 167 17.95 11.37 3.89
CA VAL A 167 17.18 11.51 2.64
C VAL A 167 16.00 12.46 2.83
N LEU A 168 15.28 12.37 3.96
CA LEU A 168 14.19 13.28 4.30
C LEU A 168 14.67 14.72 4.52
N ASN A 169 15.85 14.91 5.13
CA ASN A 169 16.43 16.23 5.33
C ASN A 169 16.88 16.85 4.00
N LEU A 170 17.52 16.07 3.13
CA LEU A 170 17.86 16.51 1.77
C LEU A 170 16.60 16.91 0.99
N SER A 171 15.52 16.13 1.10
CA SER A 171 14.24 16.44 0.45
C SER A 171 13.68 17.80 0.87
N LYS A 172 13.88 18.20 2.13
CA LYS A 172 13.46 19.51 2.64
C LYS A 172 14.35 20.66 2.16
N LEU A 173 15.66 20.43 2.09
CA LEU A 173 16.65 21.47 1.79
C LEU A 173 16.79 21.75 0.30
N LEU A 174 16.68 20.71 -0.54
CA LEU A 174 16.93 20.80 -1.97
C LEU A 174 15.63 21.05 -2.75
N SER A 175 15.72 21.80 -3.84
CA SER A 175 14.66 21.86 -4.85
C SER A 175 14.46 20.49 -5.53
N ALA A 176 13.33 20.33 -6.24
CA ALA A 176 13.07 19.08 -6.98
C ALA A 176 14.18 18.80 -8.01
N ASN A 177 14.63 19.82 -8.74
CA ASN A 177 15.68 19.70 -9.76
C ASN A 177 17.03 19.28 -9.18
N GLU A 178 17.42 19.86 -8.04
CA GLU A 178 18.67 19.50 -7.36
C GLU A 178 18.62 18.05 -6.84
N MET A 179 17.47 17.63 -6.31
CA MET A 179 17.30 16.27 -5.82
C MET A 179 17.28 15.24 -6.96
N ASP A 180 16.66 15.58 -8.10
CA ASP A 180 16.69 14.76 -9.30
C ASP A 180 18.12 14.63 -9.86
N GLY A 181 18.95 15.68 -9.73
CA GLY A 181 20.40 15.61 -10.02
C GLY A 181 21.15 14.56 -9.19
N LEU A 182 20.70 14.30 -7.96
CA LEU A 182 21.25 13.29 -7.05
C LEU A 182 20.59 11.90 -7.21
N GLN A 183 19.57 11.76 -8.06
CA GLN A 183 18.76 10.55 -8.17
C GLN A 183 19.61 9.30 -8.42
N HIS A 184 20.59 9.39 -9.33
CA HIS A 184 21.45 8.25 -9.69
C HIS A 184 22.27 7.73 -8.49
N CYS A 185 22.79 8.64 -7.65
CA CYS A 185 23.49 8.28 -6.41
C CYS A 185 22.56 7.64 -5.38
N LEU A 186 21.33 8.16 -5.26
CA LEU A 186 20.37 7.71 -4.26
C LEU A 186 19.78 6.33 -4.61
N LEU A 187 19.41 6.11 -5.88
CA LEU A 187 18.82 4.84 -6.34
C LEU A 187 19.84 3.70 -6.33
N GLY A 188 21.11 3.98 -6.63
CA GLY A 188 22.13 2.95 -6.80
C GLY A 188 21.72 1.94 -7.87
N SER A 189 21.57 0.67 -7.48
CA SER A 189 21.16 -0.44 -8.36
C SER A 189 19.64 -0.60 -8.51
N LEU A 190 18.84 0.16 -7.78
CA LEU A 190 17.38 0.04 -7.83
C LEU A 190 16.82 0.64 -9.14
N PRO A 191 15.80 0.00 -9.75
CA PRO A 191 15.36 0.35 -11.09
C PRO A 191 14.57 1.67 -11.16
N ASN A 192 14.00 2.15 -10.06
CA ASN A 192 13.18 3.38 -10.06
C ASN A 192 12.99 3.99 -8.66
N THR A 193 12.54 5.25 -8.64
CA THR A 193 12.28 6.05 -7.42
C THR A 193 11.24 5.40 -6.50
N TYR A 194 10.25 4.69 -7.06
CA TYR A 194 9.24 3.97 -6.26
C TYR A 194 9.88 2.86 -5.41
N THR A 195 10.67 1.96 -6.01
CA THR A 195 11.35 0.88 -5.27
C THR A 195 12.29 1.41 -4.19
N TYR A 196 13.03 2.47 -4.50
CA TYR A 196 13.88 3.18 -3.54
C TYR A 196 13.08 3.75 -2.36
N SER A 197 12.02 4.52 -2.64
CA SER A 197 11.21 5.13 -1.58
C SER A 197 10.56 4.10 -0.66
N LYS A 198 10.18 2.92 -1.19
CA LYS A 198 9.67 1.79 -0.39
C LYS A 198 10.75 1.17 0.47
N LYS A 199 11.95 0.94 -0.07
CA LYS A 199 13.10 0.46 0.72
C LYS A 199 13.45 1.42 1.87
N CYS A 200 13.50 2.72 1.59
CA CYS A 200 13.74 3.75 2.61
C CYS A 200 12.63 3.78 3.68
N ALA A 201 11.36 3.61 3.31
CA ALA A 201 10.26 3.56 4.27
C ALA A 201 10.36 2.33 5.19
N GLU A 202 10.74 1.17 4.66
CA GLU A 202 10.96 -0.04 5.48
C GLU A 202 12.12 0.14 6.47
N SER A 203 13.24 0.69 6.02
CA SER A 203 14.40 1.03 6.87
C SER A 203 13.99 2.01 7.98
N LEU A 204 13.24 3.07 7.65
CA LEU A 204 12.71 4.03 8.62
C LEU A 204 11.86 3.34 9.70
N ILE A 205 10.98 2.41 9.29
CA ILE A 205 10.13 1.65 10.21
C ILE A 205 10.97 0.83 11.19
N GLN A 206 11.99 0.12 10.69
CA GLN A 206 12.87 -0.71 11.52
C GLN A 206 13.68 0.12 12.52
N GLN A 207 14.23 1.26 12.08
CA GLN A 207 15.08 2.10 12.89
C GLN A 207 14.30 2.89 13.96
N HIS A 208 13.13 3.42 13.61
CA HIS A 208 12.45 4.42 14.45
C HIS A 208 11.10 4.00 15.00
N PHE A 209 10.51 2.90 14.54
CA PHE A 209 9.13 2.53 14.88
C PHE A 209 8.97 1.04 15.24
N SER A 210 10.07 0.35 15.53
CA SER A 210 10.08 -1.06 15.95
C SER A 210 9.50 -1.30 17.35
N ASP A 211 9.36 -0.23 18.15
CA ASP A 211 8.62 -0.19 19.41
C ASP A 211 7.11 -0.36 19.23
N LEU A 212 6.57 0.03 18.07
CA LEU A 212 5.16 -0.10 17.77
C LEU A 212 4.79 -1.53 17.34
N PRO A 213 3.52 -1.93 17.43
CA PRO A 213 3.04 -3.17 16.85
C PRO A 213 2.93 -3.02 15.32
N VAL A 214 4.06 -2.85 14.64
CA VAL A 214 4.13 -2.64 13.20
C VAL A 214 4.60 -3.91 12.48
N GLY A 215 4.05 -4.17 11.30
CA GLY A 215 4.53 -5.18 10.36
C GLY A 215 4.53 -4.65 8.93
N ILE A 216 5.43 -5.20 8.11
CA ILE A 216 5.62 -4.79 6.72
C ILE A 216 5.08 -5.88 5.80
N PHE A 217 4.07 -5.56 5.00
CA PHE A 217 3.50 -6.46 4.01
C PHE A 217 4.01 -6.09 2.61
N ARG A 218 4.68 -7.03 1.93
CA ARG A 218 5.26 -6.84 0.59
C ARG A 218 4.48 -7.63 -0.47
N PRO A 219 3.46 -7.03 -1.10
CA PRO A 219 2.75 -7.64 -2.21
C PRO A 219 3.58 -7.60 -3.50
N PRO A 220 3.36 -8.53 -4.45
CA PRO A 220 3.96 -8.50 -5.77
C PRO A 220 3.07 -7.65 -6.70
N ILE A 221 3.00 -7.96 -7.98
CA ILE A 221 2.09 -7.25 -8.88
C ILE A 221 0.66 -7.70 -8.62
N VAL A 222 -0.17 -6.77 -8.16
CA VAL A 222 -1.58 -7.02 -7.85
C VAL A 222 -2.44 -6.78 -9.09
N LEU A 223 -3.24 -7.76 -9.47
CA LEU A 223 -4.19 -7.73 -10.58
C LEU A 223 -5.64 -7.62 -10.09
N SER A 224 -6.57 -7.66 -11.04
CA SER A 224 -8.01 -7.77 -10.80
C SER A 224 -8.36 -8.87 -9.79
N THR A 225 -9.55 -8.72 -9.20
CA THR A 225 -10.13 -9.72 -8.31
C THR A 225 -10.27 -11.06 -9.03
N TYR A 226 -9.96 -12.15 -8.33
CA TYR A 226 -10.24 -13.49 -8.84
C TYR A 226 -11.73 -13.82 -8.69
N ARG A 227 -12.28 -13.61 -7.48
CA ARG A 227 -13.65 -14.03 -7.16
C ARG A 227 -14.46 -12.95 -6.44
N GLU A 228 -13.88 -12.25 -5.46
CA GLU A 228 -14.66 -11.35 -4.59
C GLU A 228 -14.23 -9.89 -4.70
N PRO A 229 -15.14 -8.92 -4.46
CA PRO A 229 -16.60 -9.08 -4.38
C PRO A 229 -17.26 -9.32 -5.75
N ILE A 230 -16.59 -8.92 -6.82
CA ILE A 230 -16.99 -9.12 -8.22
C ILE A 230 -15.80 -9.74 -8.93
N ALA A 231 -15.96 -10.84 -9.67
CA ALA A 231 -14.86 -11.47 -10.40
C ALA A 231 -14.35 -10.57 -11.55
N GLY A 232 -13.04 -10.44 -11.68
CA GLY A 232 -12.41 -9.65 -12.76
C GLY A 232 -12.47 -8.13 -12.58
N TRP A 233 -13.02 -7.63 -11.47
CA TRP A 233 -13.07 -6.20 -11.18
C TRP A 233 -11.66 -5.60 -11.06
N THR A 234 -11.45 -4.48 -11.74
CA THR A 234 -10.27 -3.64 -11.61
C THR A 234 -10.64 -2.21 -12.01
N ASP A 235 -10.19 -1.23 -11.23
CA ASP A 235 -10.19 0.19 -11.60
C ASP A 235 -8.78 0.70 -11.89
N ASN A 236 -7.79 -0.21 -11.88
CA ASN A 236 -6.39 0.08 -12.06
C ASN A 236 -5.93 -0.41 -13.44
N LEU A 237 -5.72 0.55 -14.35
CA LEU A 237 -5.13 0.29 -15.66
C LEU A 237 -3.61 0.43 -15.67
N ASN A 238 -2.95 0.49 -14.51
CA ASN A 238 -1.48 0.51 -14.48
C ASN A 238 -0.91 -0.90 -14.67
N GLY A 239 0.24 -0.99 -15.33
CA GLY A 239 0.99 -2.24 -15.49
C GLY A 239 0.25 -3.28 -16.34
N PRO A 240 0.20 -4.57 -15.91
CA PRO A 240 -0.34 -5.64 -16.74
C PRO A 240 -1.82 -5.50 -17.10
N ALA A 241 -2.64 -4.94 -16.20
CA ALA A 241 -4.06 -4.75 -16.48
C ALA A 241 -4.28 -3.77 -17.64
N GLY A 242 -3.56 -2.66 -17.67
CA GLY A 242 -3.57 -1.72 -18.80
C GLY A 242 -2.99 -2.36 -20.06
N LEU A 243 -1.87 -3.06 -19.93
CA LEU A 243 -1.25 -3.77 -21.04
C LEU A 243 -2.22 -4.77 -21.69
N CYS A 244 -2.94 -5.54 -20.88
CA CYS A 244 -4.00 -6.44 -21.33
C CYS A 244 -5.06 -5.68 -22.14
N LEU A 245 -5.60 -4.59 -21.61
CA LEU A 245 -6.61 -3.77 -22.29
C LEU A 245 -6.09 -3.18 -23.61
N TRP A 246 -4.88 -2.62 -23.63
CA TRP A 246 -4.29 -2.02 -24.82
C TRP A 246 -3.95 -3.04 -25.90
N THR A 247 -3.52 -4.24 -25.48
CA THR A 247 -3.35 -5.37 -26.37
C THR A 247 -4.72 -5.74 -26.95
N VAL A 248 -5.74 -6.04 -26.14
CA VAL A 248 -7.10 -6.41 -26.61
C VAL A 248 -7.70 -5.40 -27.59
N LYS A 249 -7.47 -4.09 -27.37
CA LYS A 249 -7.92 -3.03 -28.30
C LYS A 249 -7.10 -2.93 -29.60
N GLY A 250 -6.04 -3.71 -29.75
CA GLY A 250 -5.16 -3.72 -30.93
C GLY A 250 -4.11 -2.60 -30.98
N TYR A 251 -3.98 -1.79 -29.92
CA TYR A 251 -2.99 -0.71 -29.85
C TYR A 251 -1.58 -1.22 -29.55
N VAL A 252 -1.45 -2.29 -28.76
CA VAL A 252 -0.16 -2.92 -28.45
C VAL A 252 -0.06 -4.25 -29.20
N ARG A 253 0.80 -4.29 -30.21
CA ARG A 253 1.02 -5.49 -31.05
C ARG A 253 2.27 -6.27 -30.67
N VAL A 254 3.29 -5.59 -30.16
CA VAL A 254 4.58 -6.19 -29.81
C VAL A 254 5.04 -5.61 -28.49
N ILE A 255 5.58 -6.47 -27.61
CA ILE A 255 6.17 -6.08 -26.34
C ILE A 255 7.57 -6.67 -26.29
N HIS A 256 8.56 -5.81 -26.07
CA HIS A 256 9.93 -6.26 -25.89
C HIS A 256 10.15 -6.77 -24.46
N GLY A 257 10.55 -8.04 -24.33
CA GLY A 257 10.81 -8.64 -23.02
C GLY A 257 11.06 -10.14 -23.09
N ASN A 258 11.53 -10.70 -21.97
CA ASN A 258 11.77 -12.13 -21.86
C ASN A 258 10.52 -12.86 -21.33
N GLY A 259 9.78 -13.51 -22.23
CA GLY A 259 8.56 -14.25 -21.91
C GLY A 259 8.76 -15.45 -20.96
N ARG A 260 9.99 -15.90 -20.71
CA ARG A 260 10.29 -16.98 -19.75
C ARG A 260 10.43 -16.49 -18.30
N LYS A 261 10.52 -15.17 -18.08
CA LYS A 261 10.62 -14.62 -16.73
C LYS A 261 9.28 -14.78 -15.99
N LYS A 262 9.36 -15.09 -14.69
CA LYS A 262 8.20 -15.20 -13.80
C LYS A 262 7.53 -13.83 -13.66
N ALA A 263 6.20 -13.81 -13.76
CA ALA A 263 5.44 -12.57 -13.70
C ALA A 263 5.09 -12.14 -12.27
N ASN A 264 5.03 -13.08 -11.32
CA ASN A 264 4.65 -12.84 -9.91
C ASN A 264 3.39 -11.97 -9.81
N LEU A 265 2.28 -12.48 -10.35
CA LEU A 265 0.98 -11.80 -10.34
C LEU A 265 0.09 -12.42 -9.26
N VAL A 266 -0.64 -11.60 -8.50
CA VAL A 266 -1.60 -12.06 -7.50
C VAL A 266 -2.95 -11.34 -7.65
N PRO A 267 -4.08 -12.01 -7.38
CA PRO A 267 -5.39 -11.36 -7.30
C PRO A 267 -5.46 -10.40 -6.11
N VAL A 268 -6.10 -9.23 -6.29
CA VAL A 268 -6.26 -8.24 -5.21
C VAL A 268 -7.07 -8.74 -4.03
N ASP A 269 -8.08 -9.57 -4.25
CA ASP A 269 -8.95 -10.13 -3.20
C ASP A 269 -8.18 -11.08 -2.28
N TYR A 270 -7.30 -11.91 -2.84
CA TYR A 270 -6.42 -12.76 -2.04
C TYR A 270 -5.34 -11.95 -1.33
N CYS A 271 -4.78 -10.94 -2.00
CA CYS A 271 -3.83 -10.01 -1.40
C CYS A 271 -4.44 -9.29 -0.19
N VAL A 272 -5.71 -8.87 -0.26
CA VAL A 272 -6.44 -8.24 0.86
C VAL A 272 -6.66 -9.22 2.00
N ASN A 273 -7.05 -10.46 1.71
CA ASN A 273 -7.20 -11.48 2.76
C ASN A 273 -5.87 -11.70 3.50
N ALA A 274 -4.77 -11.84 2.77
CA ALA A 274 -3.44 -12.00 3.35
C ALA A 274 -3.00 -10.76 4.16
N LEU A 275 -3.35 -9.56 3.69
CA LEU A 275 -3.09 -8.31 4.40
C LEU A 275 -3.83 -8.24 5.74
N LEU A 276 -5.10 -8.68 5.78
CA LEU A 276 -5.89 -8.77 7.02
C LEU A 276 -5.29 -9.78 8.00
N VAL A 277 -4.86 -10.95 7.50
CA VAL A 277 -4.19 -11.98 8.31
C VAL A 277 -2.85 -11.47 8.86
N ALA A 278 -2.07 -10.73 8.06
CA ALA A 278 -0.85 -10.08 8.54
C ALA A 278 -1.14 -9.08 9.68
N GLY A 279 -2.25 -8.34 9.60
CA GLY A 279 -2.70 -7.46 10.69
C GLY A 279 -3.02 -8.21 11.97
N PHE A 280 -3.65 -9.38 11.87
CA PHE A 280 -3.91 -10.27 13.00
C PHE A 280 -2.59 -10.79 13.60
N ASP A 281 -1.67 -11.31 12.80
CA ASP A 281 -0.37 -11.83 13.27
C ASP A 281 0.47 -10.74 13.96
N VAL A 282 0.46 -9.52 13.44
CA VAL A 282 1.12 -8.36 14.08
C VAL A 282 0.52 -8.06 15.46
N ALA A 283 -0.82 -8.10 15.57
CA ALA A 283 -1.50 -7.87 16.85
C ALA A 283 -1.18 -8.99 17.85
N ASP A 284 -1.22 -10.24 17.42
CA ASP A 284 -0.93 -11.42 18.26
C ASP A 284 0.50 -11.39 18.80
N ARG A 285 1.48 -11.13 17.93
CA ARG A 285 2.89 -10.92 18.33
C ARG A 285 3.05 -9.75 19.31
N SER A 286 2.24 -8.70 19.19
CA SER A 286 2.29 -7.58 20.14
C SER A 286 1.77 -7.98 21.52
N MET A 287 0.64 -8.70 21.57
CA MET A 287 0.07 -9.18 22.83
C MET A 287 0.99 -10.18 23.54
N ALA A 288 1.57 -11.12 22.78
CA ALA A 288 2.54 -12.08 23.32
C ALA A 288 3.78 -11.38 23.90
N ARG A 289 4.20 -10.24 23.33
CA ARG A 289 5.32 -9.43 23.85
C ARG A 289 4.97 -8.75 25.18
N GLY A 290 3.77 -8.20 25.32
CA GLY A 290 3.32 -7.56 26.57
C GLY A 290 3.16 -8.52 27.75
N ALA A 291 3.03 -9.82 27.49
CA ALA A 291 2.88 -10.84 28.52
C ALA A 291 4.20 -11.47 29.01
N ALA A 292 5.35 -11.18 28.36
CA ALA A 292 6.64 -11.73 28.74
C ALA A 292 7.24 -10.98 29.95
N PRO A 293 7.77 -11.68 30.98
CA PRO A 293 8.47 -11.03 32.08
C PRO A 293 9.68 -10.25 31.55
N ASP A 294 9.86 -9.03 32.06
CA ASP A 294 10.91 -8.10 31.66
C ASP A 294 12.29 -8.58 32.14
N SER A 295 12.88 -9.53 31.41
CA SER A 295 14.20 -10.09 31.71
C SER A 295 15.28 -9.62 30.71
N ARG A 296 15.05 -8.52 29.98
CA ARG A 296 15.97 -8.07 28.92
C ARG A 296 17.05 -7.15 29.48
N THR A 297 18.28 -7.66 29.52
CA THR A 297 19.48 -6.86 29.80
C THR A 297 19.77 -5.89 28.64
N GLY A 298 20.21 -4.67 28.96
CA GLY A 298 20.22 -3.46 28.11
C GLY A 298 21.03 -3.44 26.80
N TRP A 299 21.29 -4.56 26.13
CA TRP A 299 21.97 -4.64 24.84
C TRP A 299 21.19 -5.39 23.73
N GLU A 300 20.03 -6.00 24.02
CA GLU A 300 19.18 -6.71 23.03
C GLU A 300 18.15 -5.81 22.31
N THR A 301 18.45 -4.53 22.11
CA THR A 301 17.43 -3.46 22.19
C THR A 301 16.65 -3.09 20.92
N VAL A 302 16.76 -3.82 19.80
CA VAL A 302 15.88 -3.57 18.63
C VAL A 302 15.34 -4.88 18.07
N GLN A 303 14.05 -5.16 18.35
CA GLN A 303 13.40 -6.33 17.76
C GLN A 303 13.14 -6.12 16.26
N PRO A 304 13.36 -7.16 15.44
CA PRO A 304 13.11 -7.07 14.02
C PRO A 304 11.61 -6.92 13.76
N VAL A 305 11.26 -5.96 12.91
CA VAL A 305 9.88 -5.76 12.46
C VAL A 305 9.48 -6.96 11.60
N PRO A 306 8.35 -7.63 11.88
CA PRO A 306 7.90 -8.75 11.05
C PRO A 306 7.63 -8.27 9.62
N VAL A 307 8.14 -9.04 8.65
CA VAL A 307 7.99 -8.77 7.22
C VAL A 307 7.30 -9.96 6.56
N TYR A 308 6.32 -9.70 5.70
CA TYR A 308 5.57 -10.72 4.99
C TYR A 308 5.78 -10.57 3.48
N ASN A 309 6.51 -11.49 2.87
CA ASN A 309 6.70 -11.56 1.43
C ASN A 309 5.52 -12.32 0.81
N TYR A 310 4.51 -11.61 0.34
CA TYR A 310 3.34 -12.25 -0.24
C TYR A 310 3.64 -12.72 -1.67
N LEU A 311 3.79 -14.02 -1.86
CA LEU A 311 3.81 -14.64 -3.19
C LEU A 311 3.14 -16.01 -3.17
N TYR A 312 2.78 -16.51 -4.36
CA TYR A 312 2.51 -17.93 -4.52
C TYR A 312 3.79 -18.74 -4.35
N GLU A 313 3.82 -19.70 -3.43
CA GLU A 313 4.99 -20.54 -3.12
C GLU A 313 5.61 -21.16 -4.38
N ARG A 314 4.77 -21.58 -5.34
CA ARG A 314 5.18 -22.17 -6.62
C ARG A 314 4.62 -21.37 -7.80
N PRO A 315 5.20 -20.19 -8.10
CA PRO A 315 4.70 -19.34 -9.17
C PRO A 315 5.03 -19.99 -10.53
N ASN A 316 3.99 -20.43 -11.23
CA ASN A 316 4.08 -21.08 -12.55
C ASN A 316 3.70 -20.15 -13.72
N LEU A 317 3.34 -18.89 -13.42
CA LEU A 317 2.95 -17.90 -14.42
C LEU A 317 4.16 -17.10 -14.89
N THR A 318 4.49 -17.23 -16.17
CA THR A 318 5.50 -16.43 -16.86
C THR A 318 4.86 -15.28 -17.64
N TRP A 319 5.63 -14.27 -18.00
CA TRP A 319 5.14 -13.18 -18.85
C TRP A 319 4.64 -13.67 -20.21
N GLY A 320 5.31 -14.66 -20.82
CA GLY A 320 4.90 -15.25 -22.09
C GLY A 320 3.55 -15.97 -21.96
N ARG A 321 3.34 -16.74 -20.87
CA ARG A 321 2.06 -17.39 -20.61
C ARG A 321 0.96 -16.38 -20.32
N TYR A 322 1.26 -15.33 -19.56
CA TYR A 322 0.31 -14.24 -19.30
C TYR A 322 -0.12 -13.56 -20.61
N MET A 323 0.84 -13.10 -21.42
CA MET A 323 0.54 -12.46 -22.70
C MET A 323 -0.15 -13.40 -23.70
N GLY A 324 0.22 -14.68 -23.72
CA GLY A 324 -0.49 -15.70 -24.50
C GLY A 324 -1.95 -15.89 -24.05
N THR A 325 -2.23 -15.73 -22.74
CA THR A 325 -3.60 -15.78 -22.21
C THR A 325 -4.40 -14.54 -22.61
N VAL A 326 -3.77 -13.37 -22.58
CA VAL A 326 -4.36 -12.12 -23.09
C VAL A 326 -4.69 -12.26 -24.58
N SER A 327 -3.81 -12.84 -25.39
CA SER A 327 -4.05 -13.01 -26.83
C SER A 327 -5.15 -14.02 -27.16
N MET A 328 -5.39 -15.03 -26.31
CA MET A 328 -6.54 -15.94 -26.51
C MET A 328 -7.90 -15.24 -26.37
N GLY A 329 -7.97 -14.12 -25.63
CA GLY A 329 -9.18 -13.31 -25.54
C GLY A 329 -9.66 -12.76 -26.89
N PHE A 330 -8.76 -12.64 -27.88
CA PHE A 330 -9.09 -12.20 -29.24
C PHE A 330 -9.74 -13.27 -30.09
N ASP A 331 -9.55 -14.56 -29.80
CA ASP A 331 -10.21 -15.63 -30.55
C ASP A 331 -11.52 -16.09 -29.86
N GLY A 332 -11.88 -15.44 -28.74
CA GLY A 332 -13.09 -15.71 -27.97
C GLY A 332 -14.25 -14.74 -28.24
N TRP A 333 -15.36 -14.95 -27.51
CA TRP A 333 -16.58 -14.14 -27.58
C TRP A 333 -16.37 -12.61 -27.41
N ILE A 334 -15.31 -12.21 -26.69
CA ILE A 334 -14.93 -10.80 -26.49
C ILE A 334 -14.63 -10.07 -27.80
N LYS A 335 -14.09 -10.76 -28.82
CA LYS A 335 -13.90 -10.17 -30.16
C LYS A 335 -15.22 -9.69 -30.79
N ARG A 336 -16.35 -10.35 -30.49
CA ARG A 336 -17.68 -9.98 -31.00
C ARG A 336 -18.32 -8.80 -30.24
N LEU A 337 -17.76 -8.41 -29.10
CA LEU A 337 -18.24 -7.28 -28.28
C LEU A 337 -17.42 -6.02 -28.48
N CYS A 338 -16.16 -6.15 -28.91
CA CYS A 338 -15.25 -5.03 -29.13
C CYS A 338 -15.17 -4.57 -30.60
N TRP A 339 -15.79 -5.31 -31.53
CA TRP A 339 -15.85 -5.01 -32.96
C TRP A 339 -17.26 -5.15 -33.50
#